data_AF-A0A7S3BEL9-F1
#
_entry.id   AF-A0A7S3BEL9-F1
#
_cell.length_a   1.000
_cell.length_b   1.000
_cell.length_c   1.000
_cell.angle_alpha   90.00
_cell.angle_beta   90.00
_cell.angle_gamma   90.00
#
_symmetry.space_group_name_H-M   'P 1'
#
loop_
_entity.id
_entity.type
_entity.pdbx_description
1 polymer ?
#
loop_
_entity_poly.entity_id
_entity_poly.type
_entity_poly.pdbx_seq_one_letter_code
_entity_poly.pdbx_strand_id
1 'polypeptide(L)'
;GASLTAVPVFTAAVSNGTSPLTVPGEDGQKLAYFFTESADAEAFLAAVREHTGTTLEAQVIGVSLADIIGAYSNPAAVAARETFVLIPTMAEVGAARHLIRARGAPEASSLTAGNGLVPIFWSETLAVQTAAGKQRKVLFFRLGDLQSMWQNLTESRQLSGEDADLPSRPDVHVSSLQEMASLLHQSNKTDDVIFLPSSSALKRAQQGGTEVGRARASTPPEAHARMAAREEAAMAPDTMALDDMGFGPEDDEEEEEGEMGEEEEA
;
A
#
# COMPACT_ATOMS: atom_id res chain seq x y z
N GLY A 1 -7.23 -11.25 14.41
CA GLY A 1 -6.59 -10.01 13.96
C GLY A 1 -7.23 -9.54 12.68
N ALA A 2 -7.35 -8.22 12.52
CA ALA A 2 -7.54 -7.52 11.26
C ALA A 2 -6.39 -7.90 10.33
N SER A 3 -6.57 -9.01 9.63
CA SER A 3 -5.45 -9.60 8.91
C SER A 3 -5.42 -9.01 7.53
N LEU A 4 -4.44 -8.14 7.27
CA LEU A 4 -4.09 -7.71 5.92
C LEU A 4 -3.69 -8.91 5.04
N THR A 5 -3.48 -10.10 5.61
CA THR A 5 -3.30 -11.35 4.86
C THR A 5 -4.51 -11.70 4.00
N ALA A 6 -5.71 -11.23 4.37
CA ALA A 6 -6.92 -11.48 3.59
C ALA A 6 -7.10 -10.47 2.45
N VAL A 7 -6.25 -9.44 2.35
CA VAL A 7 -6.33 -8.38 1.35
C VAL A 7 -5.41 -8.70 0.18
N PRO A 8 -5.93 -9.27 -0.93
CA PRO A 8 -5.18 -9.38 -2.16
C PRO A 8 -4.93 -8.00 -2.76
N VAL A 9 -3.70 -7.80 -3.25
CA VAL A 9 -3.31 -6.71 -4.13
C VAL A 9 -2.54 -7.31 -5.31
N PHE A 10 -2.44 -6.59 -6.41
CA PHE A 10 -1.96 -7.13 -7.67
C PHE A 10 -0.72 -6.40 -8.15
N THR A 11 0.21 -7.10 -8.78
CA THR A 11 1.40 -6.48 -9.37
C THR A 11 1.75 -7.17 -10.68
N ALA A 12 2.40 -6.45 -11.58
CA ALA A 12 3.01 -7.03 -12.76
C ALA A 12 4.39 -7.57 -12.37
N ALA A 13 4.62 -8.86 -12.57
CA ALA A 13 5.85 -9.53 -12.15
C ALA A 13 6.51 -10.28 -13.32
N VAL A 14 7.84 -10.29 -13.32
CA VAL A 14 8.70 -11.05 -14.24
C VAL A 14 9.12 -12.38 -13.64
N SER A 15 9.74 -13.25 -14.45
CA SER A 15 10.40 -14.49 -14.00
C SER A 15 9.47 -15.46 -13.27
N ASN A 16 8.48 -16.01 -13.98
CA ASN A 16 7.46 -16.93 -13.42
C ASN A 16 6.69 -16.34 -12.22
N GLY A 17 6.65 -15.01 -12.07
CA GLY A 17 5.89 -14.32 -11.02
C GLY A 17 6.61 -14.19 -9.68
N THR A 18 7.94 -14.24 -9.63
CA THR A 18 8.68 -14.14 -8.36
C THR A 18 9.12 -12.72 -8.02
N SER A 19 9.15 -11.80 -8.98
CA SER A 19 9.69 -10.45 -8.75
C SER A 19 8.81 -9.39 -9.42
N PRO A 20 8.29 -8.40 -8.66
CA PRO A 20 7.52 -7.31 -9.24
C PRO A 20 8.40 -6.49 -10.18
N LEU A 21 7.79 -5.95 -11.23
CA LEU A 21 8.39 -4.91 -12.05
C LEU A 21 8.66 -3.70 -11.16
N THR A 22 9.89 -3.20 -11.22
CA THR A 22 10.30 -2.00 -10.49
C THR A 22 10.64 -0.89 -11.46
N VAL A 23 10.38 0.34 -11.06
CA VAL A 23 10.78 1.55 -11.76
C VAL A 23 11.84 2.26 -10.93
N PRO A 24 12.93 2.76 -11.53
CA PRO A 24 13.88 3.60 -10.81
C PRO A 24 13.16 4.88 -10.33
N GLY A 25 13.19 5.10 -9.02
CA GLY A 25 12.76 6.33 -8.37
C GLY A 25 13.91 7.33 -8.23
N GLU A 26 13.64 8.41 -7.50
CA GLU A 26 14.66 9.39 -7.12
C GLU A 26 15.71 8.73 -6.21
N ASP A 27 16.94 9.27 -6.23
CA ASP A 27 18.06 8.80 -5.38
C ASP A 27 18.41 7.30 -5.51
N GLY A 28 18.14 6.70 -6.67
CA GLY A 28 18.43 5.29 -6.92
C GLY A 28 17.49 4.32 -6.18
N GLN A 29 16.36 4.82 -5.68
CA GLN A 29 15.29 3.99 -5.13
C GLN A 29 14.70 3.08 -6.22
N LYS A 30 14.24 1.89 -5.85
CA LYS A 30 13.49 1.00 -6.73
C LYS A 30 12.05 0.91 -6.25
N LEU A 31 11.13 1.34 -7.10
CA LEU A 31 9.71 1.45 -6.77
C LEU A 31 8.92 0.31 -7.40
N ALA A 32 8.31 -0.55 -6.58
CA ALA A 32 7.35 -1.54 -7.03
C ALA A 32 5.91 -1.01 -6.92
N TYR A 33 5.11 -1.24 -7.94
CA TYR A 33 3.69 -0.85 -7.94
C TYR A 33 2.79 -2.04 -7.61
N PHE A 34 1.91 -1.84 -6.63
CA PHE A 34 0.85 -2.78 -6.28
C PHE A 34 -0.49 -2.09 -6.45
N PHE A 35 -1.47 -2.79 -6.99
CA PHE A 35 -2.78 -2.25 -7.32
C PHE A 35 -3.85 -2.93 -6.46
N THR A 36 -4.82 -2.16 -5.98
CA THR A 36 -5.96 -2.74 -5.26
C THR A 36 -6.89 -3.56 -6.16
N GLU A 37 -6.81 -3.36 -7.49
CA GLU A 37 -7.58 -4.09 -8.50
C GLU A 37 -6.70 -4.74 -9.55
N SER A 38 -7.06 -5.95 -9.98
CA SER A 38 -6.31 -6.66 -11.01
C SER A 38 -6.42 -6.00 -12.38
N ALA A 39 -7.57 -5.40 -12.70
CA ALA A 39 -7.78 -4.71 -13.97
C ALA A 39 -6.81 -3.53 -14.14
N ASP A 40 -6.52 -2.81 -13.06
CA ASP A 40 -5.57 -1.69 -13.08
C ASP A 40 -4.13 -2.19 -13.28
N ALA A 41 -3.76 -3.31 -12.64
CA ALA A 41 -2.46 -3.96 -12.87
C ALA A 41 -2.31 -4.50 -14.30
N GLU A 42 -3.38 -5.04 -14.88
CA GLU A 42 -3.41 -5.53 -16.27
C GLU A 42 -3.27 -4.36 -17.26
N ALA A 43 -3.97 -3.25 -17.01
CA ALA A 43 -3.85 -2.03 -17.80
C ALA A 43 -2.43 -1.45 -17.72
N PHE A 44 -1.83 -1.43 -16.52
CA PHE A 44 -0.44 -1.02 -16.33
C PHE A 44 0.53 -1.89 -17.13
N LEU A 45 0.42 -3.22 -17.03
CA LEU A 45 1.29 -4.13 -17.77
C LEU A 45 1.13 -3.98 -19.30
N ALA A 46 -0.08 -3.74 -19.79
CA ALA A 46 -0.33 -3.47 -21.20
C ALA A 46 0.38 -2.19 -21.66
N ALA A 47 0.27 -1.11 -20.88
CA ALA A 47 0.94 0.15 -21.18
C ALA A 47 2.48 0.02 -21.15
N VAL A 48 3.03 -0.74 -20.20
CA VAL A 48 4.48 -1.02 -20.15
C VAL A 48 4.94 -1.75 -21.42
N ARG A 49 4.22 -2.79 -21.86
CA ARG A 49 4.55 -3.55 -23.07
C ARG A 49 4.49 -2.70 -24.34
N GLU A 50 3.48 -1.83 -24.43
CA GLU A 50 3.36 -0.89 -25.54
C GLU A 50 4.54 0.07 -25.59
N HIS A 51 4.97 0.59 -24.44
CA HIS A 51 6.04 1.56 -24.36
C HIS A 51 7.44 0.98 -24.57
N THR A 52 7.73 -0.22 -24.06
CA THR A 52 9.07 -0.82 -24.16
C THR A 52 9.36 -1.41 -25.54
N GLY A 53 8.34 -1.72 -26.34
CA GLY A 53 8.51 -2.32 -27.68
C GLY A 53 9.16 -3.71 -27.67
N THR A 54 9.28 -4.33 -26.49
CA THR A 54 9.91 -5.64 -26.28
C THR A 54 8.90 -6.67 -25.78
N THR A 55 9.16 -7.94 -26.10
CA THR A 55 8.41 -9.07 -25.56
C THR A 55 8.73 -9.24 -24.07
N LEU A 56 8.06 -8.45 -23.22
CA LEU A 56 8.18 -8.56 -21.78
C LEU A 56 7.38 -9.77 -21.28
N GLU A 57 8.10 -10.82 -20.87
CA GLU A 57 7.56 -12.00 -20.18
C GLU A 57 7.20 -11.66 -18.73
N ALA A 58 6.16 -10.85 -18.58
CA ALA A 58 5.56 -10.51 -17.30
C ALA A 58 4.09 -10.92 -17.24
N GLN A 59 3.58 -11.12 -16.04
CA GLN A 59 2.18 -11.44 -15.80
C GLN A 59 1.68 -10.72 -14.55
N VAL A 60 0.37 -10.53 -14.46
CA VAL A 60 -0.25 -10.00 -13.24
C VAL A 60 -0.45 -11.13 -12.25
N ILE A 61 0.09 -10.95 -11.04
CA ILE A 61 -0.07 -11.89 -9.93
C ILE A 61 -0.78 -11.20 -8.76
N GLY A 62 -1.55 -11.98 -7.99
CA GLY A 62 -2.11 -11.55 -6.71
C GLY A 62 -1.20 -11.93 -5.55
N VAL A 63 -0.96 -11.00 -4.63
CA VAL A 63 -0.16 -11.20 -3.41
C VAL A 63 -0.93 -10.63 -2.23
N SER A 64 -0.75 -11.17 -1.02
CA SER A 64 -1.38 -10.58 0.15
C SER A 64 -0.66 -9.28 0.54
N LEU A 65 -1.43 -8.28 0.97
CA LEU A 65 -0.89 -7.00 1.41
C LEU A 65 0.04 -7.17 2.62
N ALA A 66 -0.25 -8.13 3.51
CA ALA A 66 0.63 -8.46 4.63
C ALA A 66 2.01 -8.97 4.15
N ASP A 67 2.05 -9.82 3.12
CA ASP A 67 3.31 -10.35 2.59
C ASP A 67 4.16 -9.24 1.96
N ILE A 68 3.53 -8.28 1.28
CA ILE A 68 4.22 -7.12 0.70
C ILE A 68 4.80 -6.24 1.79
N ILE A 69 4.01 -5.89 2.80
CA ILE A 69 4.50 -5.09 3.93
C ILE A 69 5.69 -5.81 4.58
N GLY A 70 5.60 -7.12 4.81
CA GLY A 70 6.72 -7.92 5.34
C GLY A 70 7.95 -7.93 4.42
N ALA A 71 7.74 -8.07 3.11
CA ALA A 71 8.81 -8.13 2.13
C ALA A 71 9.57 -6.80 1.97
N TYR A 72 8.90 -5.66 2.13
CA TYR A 72 9.51 -4.34 1.96
C TYR A 72 9.91 -3.66 3.27
N SER A 73 9.47 -4.17 4.43
CA SER A 73 9.89 -3.66 5.74
C SER A 73 11.16 -4.31 6.28
N ASN A 74 11.75 -5.30 5.57
CA ASN A 74 12.94 -5.99 6.04
C ASN A 74 14.24 -5.20 5.77
N PRO A 75 15.32 -5.41 6.57
CA PRO A 75 16.56 -4.66 6.40
C PRO A 75 17.24 -4.81 5.03
N ALA A 76 17.07 -5.95 4.36
CA ALA A 76 17.66 -6.18 3.05
C ALA A 76 17.01 -5.33 1.96
N ALA A 77 15.68 -5.21 1.97
CA ALA A 77 14.94 -4.32 1.08
C ALA A 77 15.32 -2.85 1.31
N VAL A 78 15.43 -2.43 2.58
CA VAL A 78 15.87 -1.08 2.95
C VAL A 78 17.29 -0.80 2.44
N ALA A 79 18.24 -1.73 2.64
CA ALA A 79 19.62 -1.57 2.15
C ALA A 79 19.68 -1.53 0.62
N ALA A 80 18.80 -2.27 -0.06
CA ALA A 80 18.65 -2.27 -1.52
C ALA A 80 17.88 -1.04 -2.05
N ARG A 81 17.43 -0.13 -1.18
CA ARG A 81 16.55 1.01 -1.50
C ARG A 81 15.29 0.57 -2.26
N GLU A 82 14.77 -0.60 -1.94
CA GLU A 82 13.53 -1.12 -2.50
C GLU A 82 12.34 -0.64 -1.67
N THR A 83 11.36 -0.04 -2.34
CA THR A 83 10.10 0.38 -1.73
C THR A 83 8.93 -0.03 -2.62
N PHE A 84 7.73 0.17 -2.11
CA PHE A 84 6.50 -0.05 -2.86
C PHE A 84 5.51 1.10 -2.69
N VAL A 85 4.64 1.25 -3.69
CA VAL A 85 3.46 2.10 -3.62
C VAL A 85 2.22 1.26 -3.89
N LEU A 86 1.20 1.48 -3.07
CA LEU A 86 -0.12 0.90 -3.25
C LEU A 86 -1.00 1.89 -4.01
N ILE A 87 -1.49 1.48 -5.17
CA ILE A 87 -2.29 2.27 -6.09
C ILE A 87 -3.77 1.88 -5.92
N PRO A 88 -4.60 2.79 -5.38
CA PRO A 88 -6.05 2.60 -5.36
C PRO A 88 -6.65 2.85 -6.74
N THR A 89 -7.89 2.40 -6.96
CA THR A 89 -8.60 2.80 -8.18
C THR A 89 -8.93 4.28 -8.15
N MET A 90 -8.87 4.93 -9.33
CA MET A 90 -9.23 6.35 -9.45
C MET A 90 -10.70 6.62 -9.12
N ALA A 91 -11.58 5.63 -9.31
CA ALA A 91 -12.99 5.75 -8.96
C ALA A 91 -13.17 5.88 -7.44
N GLU A 92 -12.47 5.07 -6.65
CA GLU A 92 -12.55 5.12 -5.18
C GLU A 92 -11.88 6.39 -4.63
N VAL A 93 -10.77 6.85 -5.24
CA VAL A 93 -10.19 8.17 -4.89
C VAL A 93 -11.18 9.30 -5.16
N GLY A 94 -11.87 9.29 -6.30
CA GLY A 94 -12.90 10.27 -6.64
C GLY A 94 -14.07 10.27 -5.65
N ALA A 95 -14.53 9.08 -5.26
CA ALA A 95 -15.61 8.89 -4.28
C ALA A 95 -15.21 9.41 -2.89
N ALA A 96 -14.00 9.07 -2.43
CA ALA A 96 -13.46 9.53 -1.15
C ALA A 96 -13.40 11.07 -1.09
N ARG A 97 -12.85 11.72 -2.14
CA ARG A 97 -12.78 13.18 -2.23
C ARG A 97 -14.16 13.83 -2.23
N HIS A 98 -15.14 13.22 -2.89
CA HIS A 98 -16.51 13.72 -2.89
C HIS A 98 -17.12 13.69 -1.48
N LEU A 99 -16.97 12.57 -0.76
CA LEU A 99 -17.47 12.40 0.60
C LEU A 99 -16.83 13.38 1.59
N ILE A 100 -15.50 13.57 1.52
CA ILE A 100 -14.78 14.51 2.39
C ILE A 100 -15.24 15.95 2.15
N ARG A 101 -15.37 16.35 0.88
CA ARG A 101 -15.88 17.68 0.51
C ARG A 101 -17.32 17.89 0.98
N ALA A 102 -18.17 16.88 0.83
CA ALA A 102 -19.56 16.95 1.28
C ALA A 102 -19.69 17.15 2.80
N ARG A 103 -18.69 16.73 3.57
CA ARG A 103 -18.60 16.93 5.03
C ARG A 103 -17.94 18.26 5.43
N GLY A 104 -17.57 19.11 4.46
CA GLY A 104 -16.94 20.41 4.71
C GLY A 104 -15.49 20.34 5.20
N ALA A 105 -14.84 19.18 5.09
CA ALA A 105 -13.45 19.03 5.51
C ALA A 105 -12.49 19.59 4.42
N PRO A 106 -11.56 20.50 4.78
CA PRO A 106 -10.63 21.13 3.83
C PRO A 106 -9.61 20.14 3.25
N GLU A 107 -9.42 18.98 3.89
CA GLU A 107 -8.43 17.96 3.54
C GLU A 107 -8.77 17.13 2.29
N ALA A 108 -9.82 17.47 1.54
CA ALA A 108 -10.15 16.77 0.28
C ALA A 108 -9.06 16.89 -0.80
N SER A 109 -8.06 17.75 -0.60
CA SER A 109 -6.88 17.94 -1.45
C SER A 109 -5.72 17.00 -1.12
N SER A 110 -5.64 16.42 0.08
CA SER A 110 -4.52 15.55 0.49
C SER A 110 -4.63 14.13 -0.08
N LEU A 111 -5.85 13.66 -0.37
CA LEU A 111 -6.09 12.40 -1.07
C LEU A 111 -5.88 12.59 -2.58
N THR A 112 -4.66 12.31 -3.03
CA THR A 112 -4.34 12.15 -4.46
C THR A 112 -3.72 10.77 -4.67
N ALA A 113 -3.84 10.24 -5.89
CA ALA A 113 -3.15 9.01 -6.26
C ALA A 113 -1.61 9.15 -6.16
N GLY A 114 -1.10 10.38 -6.34
CA GLY A 114 0.34 10.68 -6.24
C GLY A 114 0.89 10.60 -4.81
N ASN A 115 0.04 10.77 -3.79
CA ASN A 115 0.47 10.70 -2.39
C ASN A 115 0.46 9.25 -1.84
N GLY A 116 0.09 8.26 -2.68
CA GLY A 116 0.04 6.85 -2.29
C GLY A 116 -1.02 6.51 -1.25
N LEU A 117 -1.93 7.43 -0.91
CA LEU A 117 -2.97 7.22 0.08
C LEU A 117 -4.08 6.36 -0.49
N VAL A 118 -4.39 5.26 0.21
CA VAL A 118 -5.45 4.32 -0.21
C VAL A 118 -6.70 4.62 0.60
N PRO A 119 -7.81 5.05 -0.03
CA PRO A 119 -9.04 5.34 0.69
C PRO A 119 -9.66 4.06 1.26
N ILE A 120 -10.07 4.15 2.51
CA ILE A 120 -10.80 3.13 3.25
C ILE A 120 -12.13 3.72 3.68
N PHE A 121 -13.22 3.06 3.30
CA PHE A 121 -14.58 3.45 3.62
C PHE A 121 -15.09 2.62 4.79
N TRP A 122 -15.86 3.22 5.70
CA TRP A 122 -16.47 2.48 6.80
C TRP A 122 -17.74 3.17 7.33
N SER A 123 -18.57 2.43 8.04
CA SER A 123 -19.78 2.95 8.71
C SER A 123 -19.96 2.24 10.05
N GLU A 124 -20.23 2.99 11.13
CA GLU A 124 -20.49 2.40 12.46
C GLU A 124 -21.71 1.46 12.44
N THR A 125 -22.68 1.76 11.59
CA THR A 125 -23.91 0.95 11.44
C THR A 125 -23.67 -0.43 10.83
N LEU A 126 -22.51 -0.63 10.19
CA LEU A 126 -22.09 -1.90 9.58
C LEU A 126 -21.09 -2.68 10.43
N ALA A 127 -20.84 -2.25 11.67
CA ALA A 127 -20.01 -3.01 12.59
C ALA A 127 -20.62 -4.40 12.84
N VAL A 128 -19.76 -5.43 12.84
CA VAL A 128 -20.18 -6.83 13.01
C VAL A 128 -19.85 -7.32 14.41
N GLN A 129 -20.74 -8.10 15.00
CA GLN A 129 -20.47 -8.74 16.28
C GLN A 129 -19.89 -10.15 16.05
N THR A 130 -18.76 -10.44 16.68
CA THR A 130 -18.16 -11.78 16.68
C THR A 130 -18.96 -12.74 17.56
N ALA A 131 -18.73 -14.04 17.42
CA ALA A 131 -19.32 -15.06 18.28
C ALA A 131 -19.02 -14.85 19.79
N ALA A 132 -17.93 -14.15 20.11
CA ALA A 132 -17.55 -13.78 21.47
C ALA A 132 -18.23 -12.49 21.96
N GLY A 133 -19.18 -11.92 21.22
CA GLY A 133 -19.88 -10.68 21.57
C GLY A 133 -19.09 -9.39 21.29
N LYS A 134 -17.84 -9.49 20.84
CA LYS A 134 -16.99 -8.34 20.50
C LYS A 134 -17.42 -7.72 19.17
N GLN A 135 -17.67 -6.41 19.15
CA GLN A 135 -17.92 -5.66 17.91
C GLN A 135 -16.62 -5.39 17.15
N ARG A 136 -16.68 -5.47 15.83
CA ARG A 136 -15.58 -5.15 14.92
C ARG A 136 -16.04 -4.21 13.83
N LYS A 137 -15.26 -3.16 13.57
CA LYS A 137 -15.49 -2.26 12.44
C LYS A 137 -15.11 -2.94 11.14
N VAL A 138 -15.92 -2.75 10.11
CA VAL A 138 -15.66 -3.29 8.78
C VAL A 138 -15.10 -2.16 7.90
N LEU A 139 -13.92 -2.39 7.34
CA LEU A 139 -13.14 -1.43 6.57
C LEU A 139 -13.11 -1.87 5.11
N PHE A 140 -13.67 -1.07 4.21
CA PHE A 140 -13.88 -1.42 2.81
C PHE A 140 -12.89 -0.67 1.92
N PHE A 141 -12.28 -1.38 0.96
CA PHE A 141 -11.47 -0.76 -0.09
C PHE A 141 -12.32 -0.10 -1.19
N ARG A 142 -13.63 -0.41 -1.25
CA ARG A 142 -14.56 0.13 -2.24
C ARG A 142 -15.84 0.64 -1.61
N LEU A 143 -16.27 1.82 -2.03
CA LEU A 143 -17.54 2.40 -1.60
C LEU A 143 -18.73 1.53 -2.05
N GLY A 144 -18.67 0.97 -3.25
CA GLY A 144 -19.73 0.10 -3.78
C GLY A 144 -19.97 -1.16 -2.95
N ASP A 145 -18.91 -1.75 -2.39
CA ASP A 145 -19.03 -2.94 -1.54
C ASP A 145 -19.67 -2.59 -0.18
N LEU A 146 -19.35 -1.42 0.38
CA LEU A 146 -20.02 -0.89 1.58
C LEU A 146 -21.51 -0.68 1.34
N GLN A 147 -21.86 0.00 0.23
CA GLN A 147 -23.25 0.27 -0.15
C GLN A 147 -24.04 -1.02 -0.37
N SER A 148 -23.42 -2.01 -1.01
CA SER A 148 -24.03 -3.33 -1.23
C SER A 148 -24.28 -4.05 0.10
N MET A 149 -23.33 -4.00 1.04
CA MET A 149 -23.53 -4.58 2.37
C MET A 149 -24.64 -3.87 3.14
N TRP A 150 -24.73 -2.54 3.05
CA TRP A 150 -25.83 -1.76 3.64
C TRP A 150 -27.20 -2.16 3.10
N GLN A 151 -27.30 -2.28 1.78
CA GLN A 151 -28.54 -2.70 1.12
C GLN A 151 -28.96 -4.10 1.60
N ASN A 152 -28.03 -5.07 1.57
CA ASN A 152 -28.30 -6.44 2.01
C ASN A 152 -28.74 -6.49 3.49
N LEU A 153 -28.11 -5.68 4.36
CA LEU A 153 -28.50 -5.57 5.77
C LEU A 153 -29.93 -5.04 5.91
N THR A 154 -30.25 -3.98 5.18
CA THR A 154 -31.57 -3.33 5.22
C THR A 154 -32.66 -4.27 4.73
N GLU A 155 -32.44 -4.95 3.60
CA GLU A 155 -33.36 -5.95 3.05
C GLU A 155 -33.56 -7.13 4.01
N SER A 156 -32.48 -7.63 4.62
CA SER A 156 -32.55 -8.74 5.58
C SER A 156 -33.37 -8.41 6.82
N ARG A 157 -33.30 -7.17 7.33
CA ARG A 157 -34.10 -6.74 8.50
C ARG A 157 -35.56 -6.56 8.14
N GLN A 158 -35.85 -5.97 6.98
CA GLN A 158 -37.22 -5.85 6.47
C GLN A 158 -37.89 -7.22 6.32
N LEU A 159 -37.17 -8.22 5.78
CA LEU A 159 -37.66 -9.59 5.65
C LEU A 159 -37.89 -10.27 7.02
N SER A 160 -37.14 -9.88 8.05
CA SER A 160 -37.27 -10.41 9.40
C SER A 160 -38.39 -9.74 10.22
N GLY A 161 -39.04 -8.72 9.67
CA GLY A 161 -40.07 -7.94 10.39
C GLY A 161 -39.50 -7.07 11.50
N GLU A 162 -38.18 -6.82 11.50
CA GLU A 162 -37.59 -5.82 12.38
C GLU A 162 -37.92 -4.43 11.82
N ASP A 163 -38.81 -3.70 12.48
CA ASP A 163 -39.01 -2.26 12.26
C ASP A 163 -37.76 -1.52 12.75
N ALA A 164 -36.71 -1.59 11.93
CA ALA A 164 -35.50 -0.85 12.18
C ALA A 164 -35.68 0.52 11.53
N ASP A 165 -35.72 1.57 12.37
CA ASP A 165 -35.59 2.97 11.97
C ASP A 165 -34.17 3.22 11.45
N LEU A 166 -33.86 2.57 10.32
CA LEU A 166 -32.60 2.69 9.62
C LEU A 166 -32.66 3.92 8.71
N PRO A 167 -31.58 4.72 8.66
CA PRO A 167 -31.51 5.82 7.72
C PRO A 167 -31.61 5.30 6.28
N SER A 168 -32.08 6.15 5.36
CA SER A 168 -32.17 5.78 3.94
C SER A 168 -30.80 5.48 3.30
N ARG A 169 -29.71 5.93 3.93
CA ARG A 169 -28.33 5.75 3.46
C ARG A 169 -27.40 5.53 4.66
N PRO A 170 -26.30 4.77 4.49
CA PRO A 170 -25.31 4.62 5.55
C PRO A 170 -24.56 5.94 5.74
N ASP A 171 -24.21 6.27 6.99
CA ASP A 171 -23.24 7.34 7.24
C ASP A 171 -21.83 6.80 6.94
N VAL A 172 -21.23 7.28 5.85
CA VAL A 172 -19.96 6.76 5.32
C VAL A 172 -18.80 7.65 5.72
N HIS A 173 -17.89 7.11 6.51
CA HIS A 173 -16.62 7.71 6.85
C HIS A 173 -15.54 7.28 5.87
N VAL A 174 -14.56 8.17 5.69
CA VAL A 174 -13.38 7.96 4.85
C VAL A 174 -12.15 8.14 5.71
N SER A 175 -11.18 7.25 5.57
CA SER A 175 -9.86 7.34 6.19
C SER A 175 -8.82 6.77 5.23
N SER A 176 -7.54 7.08 5.40
CA SER A 176 -6.51 6.39 4.62
C SER A 176 -6.14 5.04 5.27
N LEU A 177 -5.70 4.07 4.45
CA LEU A 177 -5.15 2.80 4.95
C LEU A 177 -3.96 3.06 5.89
N GLN A 178 -3.15 4.07 5.59
CA GLN A 178 -2.00 4.48 6.38
C GLN A 178 -2.42 5.02 7.76
N GLU A 179 -3.41 5.91 7.82
CA GLU A 179 -3.98 6.40 9.09
C GLU A 179 -4.54 5.24 9.92
N MET A 180 -5.33 4.36 9.28
CA MET A 180 -5.92 3.21 9.96
C MET A 180 -4.84 2.27 10.48
N ALA A 181 -3.82 1.95 9.68
CA ALA A 181 -2.70 1.12 10.11
C ALA A 181 -1.94 1.73 11.30
N SER A 182 -1.67 3.04 11.25
CA SER A 182 -1.02 3.78 12.33
C SER A 182 -1.86 3.75 13.62
N LEU A 183 -3.16 4.04 13.53
CA LEU A 183 -4.07 4.00 14.68
C LEU A 183 -4.18 2.60 15.29
N LEU A 184 -4.27 1.56 14.47
CA LEU A 184 -4.35 0.16 14.94
C LEU A 184 -3.06 -0.28 15.61
N HIS A 185 -1.90 0.16 15.10
CA HIS A 185 -0.60 -0.10 15.69
C HIS A 185 -0.47 0.59 17.05
N GLN A 186 -0.75 1.90 17.12
CA GLN A 186 -0.66 2.69 18.36
C GLN A 186 -1.61 2.19 19.45
N SER A 187 -2.82 1.79 19.08
CA SER A 187 -3.83 1.33 20.03
C SER A 187 -3.72 -0.15 20.41
N ASN A 188 -2.86 -0.93 19.72
CA ASN A 188 -2.77 -2.38 19.83
C ASN A 188 -4.14 -3.09 19.71
N LYS A 189 -5.05 -2.53 18.92
CA LYS A 189 -6.44 -3.00 18.73
C LYS A 189 -6.67 -3.60 17.35
N THR A 190 -5.70 -4.36 16.85
CA THR A 190 -5.83 -5.02 15.55
C THR A 190 -7.01 -5.99 15.50
N ASP A 191 -7.49 -6.51 16.63
CA ASP A 191 -8.66 -7.40 16.67
C ASP A 191 -10.02 -6.68 16.60
N ASP A 192 -10.04 -5.34 16.54
CA ASP A 192 -11.26 -4.52 16.56
C ASP A 192 -11.75 -4.16 15.15
N VAL A 193 -10.99 -4.52 14.10
CA VAL A 193 -11.36 -4.22 12.73
C VAL A 193 -11.24 -5.42 11.80
N ILE A 194 -11.90 -5.34 10.65
CA ILE A 194 -11.85 -6.32 9.57
C ILE A 194 -11.68 -5.55 8.27
N PHE A 195 -10.60 -5.83 7.55
CA PHE A 195 -10.44 -5.33 6.19
C PHE A 195 -11.20 -6.24 5.23
N LEU A 196 -12.17 -5.68 4.51
CA LEU A 196 -12.84 -6.32 3.39
C LEU A 196 -12.20 -5.87 2.09
N PRO A 197 -11.48 -6.76 1.39
CA PRO A 197 -10.95 -6.46 0.08
C PRO A 197 -12.10 -6.25 -0.90
N SER A 198 -11.79 -5.68 -2.06
CA SER A 198 -12.83 -5.53 -3.06
C SER A 198 -13.41 -6.87 -3.50
N SER A 199 -14.71 -6.87 -3.80
CA SER A 199 -15.39 -8.06 -4.30
C SER A 199 -14.79 -8.58 -5.62
N SER A 200 -14.25 -7.70 -6.47
CA SER A 200 -13.51 -8.03 -7.69
C SER A 200 -12.15 -8.66 -7.39
N ALA A 201 -11.37 -8.09 -6.47
CA ALA A 201 -10.08 -8.65 -6.06
C ALA A 201 -10.23 -10.04 -5.44
N LEU A 202 -11.25 -10.24 -4.59
CA LEU A 202 -11.57 -11.54 -4.02
C LEU A 202 -11.91 -12.58 -5.09
N LYS A 203 -12.77 -12.24 -6.05
CA LYS A 203 -13.11 -13.14 -7.17
C LYS A 203 -11.88 -13.53 -7.97
N ARG A 204 -10.99 -12.58 -8.26
CA ARG A 204 -9.76 -12.83 -9.01
C ARG A 204 -8.79 -13.72 -8.23
N ALA A 205 -8.61 -13.45 -6.93
CA ALA A 205 -7.77 -14.26 -6.06
C ALA A 205 -8.27 -15.72 -5.96
N GLN A 206 -9.59 -15.92 -5.93
CA GLN A 206 -10.21 -17.24 -5.93
C GLN A 206 -10.04 -17.97 -7.27
N GLN A 207 -10.14 -17.27 -8.40
CA GLN A 207 -9.93 -17.85 -9.74
C GLN A 207 -8.47 -18.25 -9.96
N GLY A 208 -7.53 -17.41 -9.51
CA GLY A 208 -6.10 -17.68 -9.57
C GLY A 208 -5.65 -18.81 -8.65
N GLY A 209 -6.41 -19.11 -7.57
CA GLY A 209 -6.12 -20.17 -6.60
C GLY A 209 -6.06 -21.60 -7.16
N THR A 210 -6.43 -21.80 -8.42
CA THR A 210 -6.24 -23.08 -9.13
C THR A 210 -4.84 -23.20 -9.77
N GLU A 211 -4.08 -22.11 -9.89
CA GLU A 211 -2.72 -22.07 -10.46
C GLU A 211 -1.66 -21.39 -9.58
N VAL A 212 -2.04 -20.80 -8.43
CA VAL A 212 -1.05 -20.32 -7.45
C VAL A 212 -0.43 -21.52 -6.72
N GLY A 213 0.49 -22.20 -7.40
CA GLY A 213 1.61 -22.82 -6.72
C GLY A 213 2.18 -21.78 -5.76
N ARG A 214 2.45 -22.21 -4.51
CA ARG A 214 3.09 -21.45 -3.43
C ARG A 214 4.30 -20.64 -3.94
N ALA A 215 4.08 -19.53 -4.62
CA ALA A 215 5.00 -18.42 -4.75
C ALA A 215 4.98 -17.73 -3.38
N ARG A 216 5.51 -18.46 -2.42
CA ARG A 216 5.93 -17.95 -1.13
C ARG A 216 6.87 -16.81 -1.50
N ALA A 217 6.59 -15.59 -1.03
CA ALA A 217 7.52 -14.46 -1.07
C ALA A 217 8.74 -14.77 -0.16
N SER A 218 9.39 -15.92 -0.37
CA SER A 218 10.42 -16.52 0.48
C SER A 218 11.79 -16.38 -0.14
N THR A 219 11.96 -15.46 -1.07
CA THR A 219 13.29 -15.07 -1.49
C THR A 219 13.27 -13.56 -1.64
N PRO A 220 13.93 -12.80 -0.74
CA PRO A 220 14.39 -11.47 -1.08
C PRO A 220 15.11 -11.55 -2.44
N PRO A 221 15.13 -10.51 -3.27
CA PRO A 221 15.81 -10.54 -4.55
C PRO A 221 17.34 -10.59 -4.38
N GLU A 222 17.88 -11.74 -3.94
CA GLU A 222 19.30 -12.08 -4.02
C GLU A 222 19.78 -12.11 -5.49
N ALA A 223 18.86 -12.15 -6.45
CA ALA A 223 19.14 -12.15 -7.88
C ALA A 223 19.87 -10.87 -8.35
N HIS A 224 19.71 -9.73 -7.66
CA HIS A 224 20.43 -8.50 -8.03
C HIS A 224 21.73 -8.28 -7.25
N ALA A 225 21.85 -8.80 -6.01
CA ALA A 225 23.09 -8.70 -5.24
C ALA A 225 24.26 -9.49 -5.88
N ARG A 226 23.96 -10.57 -6.63
CA ARG A 226 25.00 -11.38 -7.31
C ARG A 226 25.50 -10.81 -8.63
N MET A 227 24.82 -9.84 -9.26
CA MET A 227 25.37 -9.16 -10.44
C MET A 227 26.32 -8.02 -10.05
N ALA A 228 25.97 -7.23 -9.02
CA ALA A 228 26.85 -6.16 -8.51
C ALA A 228 28.19 -6.71 -7.97
N ALA A 229 28.17 -7.84 -7.25
CA ALA A 229 29.38 -8.46 -6.72
C ALA A 229 30.28 -9.14 -7.79
N ARG A 230 29.81 -9.30 -9.04
CA ARG A 230 30.59 -9.93 -10.12
C ARG A 230 31.28 -8.91 -11.04
N GLU A 231 30.82 -7.67 -11.05
CA GLU A 231 31.51 -6.57 -11.75
C GLU A 231 32.63 -5.93 -10.92
N GLU A 232 32.55 -5.99 -9.59
CA GLU A 232 33.58 -5.42 -8.70
C GLU A 232 34.82 -6.32 -8.55
N ALA A 233 34.76 -7.59 -8.99
CA ALA A 233 35.87 -8.55 -8.92
C ALA A 233 36.77 -8.56 -10.17
N ALA A 234 36.50 -7.72 -11.18
CA ALA A 234 37.21 -7.74 -12.47
C ALA A 234 38.10 -6.50 -12.74
N MET A 235 38.20 -5.54 -11.82
CA MET A 235 39.12 -4.40 -11.94
C MET A 235 39.89 -4.15 -10.64
N ALA A 236 40.91 -4.97 -10.39
CA ALA A 236 42.02 -4.57 -9.54
C ALA A 236 43.13 -3.99 -10.43
N PRO A 237 43.37 -2.67 -10.43
CA PRO A 237 44.62 -2.13 -10.94
C PRO A 237 45.71 -2.31 -9.89
N ASP A 238 46.79 -2.93 -10.33
CA ASP A 238 48.09 -2.98 -9.67
C ASP A 238 48.65 -1.55 -9.64
N THR A 239 48.54 -0.85 -8.51
CA THR A 239 49.17 0.46 -8.32
C THR A 239 50.01 0.48 -7.07
N MET A 240 51.28 0.78 -7.31
CA MET A 240 52.39 0.84 -6.39
C MET A 240 52.16 1.79 -5.22
N ALA A 241 52.75 1.39 -4.10
CA ALA A 241 53.03 2.21 -2.94
C ALA A 241 53.72 3.52 -3.33
N LEU A 242 53.25 4.63 -2.78
CA LEU A 242 54.03 5.84 -2.58
C LEU A 242 53.62 6.50 -1.27
N ASP A 243 54.67 6.91 -0.58
CA ASP A 243 54.80 7.39 0.78
C ASP A 243 54.04 8.68 1.09
N ASP A 244 53.79 8.84 2.40
CA ASP A 244 54.14 10.03 3.17
C ASP A 244 53.76 11.41 2.59
N MET A 245 52.72 12.03 3.15
CA MET A 245 52.85 13.35 3.76
C MET A 245 51.59 13.71 4.56
N GLY A 246 51.80 13.98 5.85
CA GLY A 246 50.75 14.46 6.76
C GLY A 246 50.37 15.91 6.48
N PHE A 247 49.10 16.22 6.72
CA PHE A 247 48.61 17.57 6.99
C PHE A 247 47.53 17.49 8.09
N GLY A 248 47.69 18.36 9.07
CA GLY A 248 46.98 18.36 10.35
C GLY A 248 45.54 18.90 10.29
N PRO A 249 44.88 18.95 11.46
CA PRO A 249 43.52 19.46 11.61
C PRO A 249 43.52 20.99 11.59
N GLU A 250 42.68 21.60 10.77
CA GLU A 250 42.27 22.99 10.95
C GLU A 250 40.84 22.98 11.48
N ASP A 251 40.74 23.49 12.71
CA ASP A 251 39.54 24.01 13.34
C ASP A 251 38.89 25.07 12.44
N ASP A 252 37.57 25.06 12.34
CA ASP A 252 36.79 26.29 12.10
C ASP A 252 35.48 26.16 12.88
N GLU A 253 35.47 26.87 14.00
CA GLU A 253 34.28 27.36 14.70
C GLU A 253 33.61 28.40 13.78
N GLU A 254 32.28 28.37 13.66
CA GLU A 254 31.53 29.63 13.54
C GLU A 254 30.09 29.42 14.02
N GLU A 255 29.78 30.17 15.07
CA GLU A 255 28.48 30.41 15.67
C GLU A 255 27.58 31.18 14.69
N GLU A 256 26.27 30.91 14.68
CA GLU A 256 25.33 32.03 14.54
C GLU A 256 24.00 31.70 15.21
N GLU A 257 23.76 32.44 16.30
CA GLU A 257 22.50 32.57 17.00
C GLU A 257 21.48 33.29 16.10
N GLY A 258 20.28 32.72 16.00
CA GLY A 258 19.14 33.31 15.30
C GLY A 258 17.92 33.35 16.22
N GLU A 259 17.94 34.28 17.16
CA GLU A 259 16.83 34.70 18.01
C GLU A 259 15.82 35.55 17.21
N MET A 260 14.59 35.63 17.73
CA MET A 260 13.52 36.62 17.48
C MET A 260 12.31 36.16 16.65
N GLY A 261 11.14 36.26 17.29
CA GLY A 261 9.86 36.35 16.61
C GLY A 261 8.64 36.01 17.46
N GLU A 262 8.49 36.63 18.65
CA GLU A 262 7.18 36.81 19.27
C GLU A 262 6.36 37.78 18.42
N GLU A 263 5.20 37.37 17.91
CA GLU A 263 4.09 38.28 17.63
C GLU A 263 2.79 37.66 18.13
N GLU A 264 2.41 38.17 19.31
CA GLU A 264 1.10 38.14 19.94
C GLU A 264 0.22 39.18 19.22
N GLU A 265 -0.98 38.82 18.76
CA GLU A 265 -2.06 39.80 18.61
C GLU A 265 -3.46 39.16 18.68
N ALA A 266 -4.16 39.57 19.75
CA ALA A 266 -5.60 39.87 19.94
C ALA A 266 -6.70 38.90 19.45
#